data_AF-A0A7S0AEF8-F1
#
_entry.id   AF-A0A7S0AEF8-F1
#
_cell.length_a   1.000
_cell.length_b   1.000
_cell.length_c   1.000
_cell.angle_alpha   90.00
_cell.angle_beta   90.00
_cell.angle_gamma   90.00
#
_symmetry.space_group_name_H-M   'P 1'
#
loop_
_entity.id
_entity.type
_entity.pdbx_description
1 polymer ?
#
loop_
_entity_poly.entity_id
_entity_poly.type
_entity_poly.pdbx_seq_one_letter_code
_entity_poly.pdbx_strand_id
1 'polypeptide(L)'
;FAAALADVRTGVYFGWAVIESPEDDIDGGVGYDIPHKAVVNVGYSPTFEGKENAEKIIEAHLMPEGELSDFYGQKMRLLLGGFLRPERKFPSFPDLIAAINNDVTCAKQALDLEPFAGLKAEEFVAGSDDGDDCGDQDEASWGTQDW
;
A
#
# COMPACT_ATOMS: atom_id res chain seq x y z
N PHE A 1 13.57 -3.20 6.32
CA PHE A 1 12.10 -3.26 6.12
C PHE A 1 11.36 -3.88 7.31
N ALA A 2 11.75 -5.06 7.83
CA ALA A 2 11.03 -5.75 8.91
C ALA A 2 10.77 -4.92 10.19
N ALA A 3 11.67 -4.02 10.58
CA ALA A 3 11.50 -3.15 11.74
C ALA A 3 10.41 -2.07 11.54
N ALA A 4 10.17 -1.61 10.30
CA ALA A 4 9.21 -0.55 10.00
C ALA A 4 7.76 -0.98 10.24
N LEU A 5 7.49 -2.28 10.19
CA LEU A 5 6.16 -2.85 10.46
C LEU A 5 6.00 -3.32 11.90
N ALA A 6 7.04 -3.25 12.74
CA ALA A 6 6.99 -3.76 14.11
C ALA A 6 5.82 -3.14 14.90
N ASP A 7 5.65 -1.82 14.79
CA ASP A 7 4.63 -1.06 15.51
C ASP A 7 3.32 -0.88 14.72
N VAL A 8 3.29 -1.30 13.45
CA VAL A 8 2.06 -1.27 12.65
C VAL A 8 1.14 -2.40 13.09
N ARG A 9 -0.06 -2.06 13.57
CA ARG A 9 -1.07 -3.04 14.00
C ARG A 9 -1.49 -3.93 12.82
N THR A 10 -1.75 -5.21 13.07
CA THR A 10 -2.30 -6.09 12.02
C THR A 10 -3.77 -5.79 11.75
N GLY A 11 -4.16 -5.89 10.48
CA GLY A 11 -5.51 -5.59 10.04
C GLY A 11 -5.56 -5.03 8.63
N VAL A 12 -6.74 -4.53 8.29
CA VAL A 12 -7.04 -3.95 6.99
C VAL A 12 -7.00 -2.44 7.11
N TYR A 13 -6.28 -1.84 6.18
CA TYR A 13 -6.06 -0.42 6.02
C TYR A 13 -6.54 0.02 4.63
N PHE A 14 -6.66 1.33 4.44
CA PHE A 14 -6.80 1.94 3.12
C PHE A 14 -5.70 2.97 2.92
N GLY A 15 -5.39 3.29 1.67
CA GLY A 15 -4.26 4.15 1.36
C GLY A 15 -4.13 4.53 -0.11
N TRP A 16 -3.04 5.23 -0.41
CA TRP A 16 -2.63 5.57 -1.77
C TRP A 16 -1.38 4.77 -2.14
N ALA A 17 -1.36 4.25 -3.36
CA ALA A 17 -0.24 3.52 -3.93
C ALA A 17 0.20 4.16 -5.24
N VAL A 18 1.50 4.23 -5.48
CA VAL A 18 2.09 4.72 -6.73
C VAL A 18 3.08 3.68 -7.20
N ILE A 19 2.96 3.28 -8.46
CA ILE A 19 3.92 2.39 -9.12
C ILE A 19 4.93 3.29 -9.85
N GLU A 20 6.21 3.16 -9.54
CA GLU A 20 7.27 3.95 -10.16
C GLU A 20 7.54 3.43 -11.58
N SER A 21 7.62 4.33 -12.55
CA SER A 21 7.97 3.96 -13.93
C SER A 21 9.35 3.31 -14.01
N PRO A 22 9.54 2.32 -14.89
CA PRO A 22 10.86 1.74 -15.11
C PRO A 22 11.77 2.80 -15.76
N GLU A 23 12.97 2.99 -15.23
CA GLU A 23 13.95 3.96 -15.77
C GLU A 23 14.28 3.72 -17.25
N ASP A 24 14.20 2.46 -17.69
CA ASP A 24 14.56 2.01 -19.05
C ASP A 24 13.37 1.91 -20.02
N ASP A 25 12.13 2.13 -19.57
CA ASP A 25 10.94 1.93 -20.39
C ASP A 25 10.44 3.26 -20.98
N ILE A 26 10.78 3.49 -22.26
CA ILE A 26 10.42 4.69 -23.02
C ILE A 26 8.91 4.81 -23.22
N ASP A 27 8.18 3.69 -23.23
CA ASP A 27 6.74 3.72 -23.46
C ASP A 27 5.94 4.03 -22.19
N GLY A 28 6.55 3.86 -21.01
CA GLY A 28 5.94 4.09 -19.70
C GLY A 28 4.66 3.27 -19.53
N GLY A 29 4.71 2.20 -18.73
CA GLY A 29 3.52 1.36 -18.51
C GLY A 29 2.27 2.19 -18.17
N VAL A 30 1.08 1.70 -18.58
CA VAL A 30 -0.15 2.45 -18.32
C VAL A 30 -0.44 2.41 -16.83
N GLY A 31 -0.70 3.58 -16.24
CA GLY A 31 -1.02 3.72 -14.82
C GLY A 31 0.19 3.87 -13.89
N TYR A 32 1.37 4.17 -14.40
CA TYR A 32 2.55 4.47 -13.59
C TYR A 32 2.60 5.96 -13.19
N ASP A 33 3.35 6.27 -12.12
CA ASP A 33 3.58 7.61 -11.57
C ASP A 33 2.31 8.41 -11.25
N ILE A 34 1.18 7.71 -11.05
CA ILE A 34 -0.08 8.29 -10.62
C ILE A 34 -0.59 7.64 -9.33
N PRO A 35 -1.28 8.38 -8.44
CA PRO A 35 -1.85 7.82 -7.22
C PRO A 35 -3.05 6.92 -7.51
N HIS A 36 -2.99 5.68 -7.03
CA HIS A 36 -4.08 4.71 -7.02
C HIS A 36 -4.61 4.51 -5.62
N LYS A 37 -5.94 4.42 -5.47
CA LYS A 37 -6.54 3.99 -4.22
C LYS A 37 -6.17 2.53 -3.95
N ALA A 38 -5.89 2.19 -2.70
CA ALA A 38 -5.56 0.82 -2.30
C ALA A 38 -6.27 0.41 -1.01
N VAL A 39 -6.65 -0.86 -0.95
CA VAL A 39 -6.96 -1.54 0.32
C VAL A 39 -5.78 -2.44 0.66
N VAL A 40 -5.34 -2.40 1.91
CA VAL A 40 -4.06 -3.00 2.32
C VAL A 40 -4.29 -3.92 3.50
N ASN A 41 -3.84 -5.15 3.40
CA ASN A 41 -3.77 -6.07 4.53
C ASN A 41 -2.35 -6.07 5.11
N VAL A 42 -2.23 -5.81 6.41
CA VAL A 42 -0.99 -5.98 7.17
C VAL A 42 -1.19 -7.16 8.11
N GLY A 43 -0.45 -8.23 7.90
CA GLY A 43 -0.64 -9.50 8.63
C GLY A 43 0.65 -10.30 8.74
N TYR A 44 0.59 -11.50 9.30
CA TYR A 44 1.76 -12.40 9.39
C TYR A 44 1.78 -13.41 8.25
N SER A 45 2.97 -13.67 7.70
CA SER A 45 3.13 -14.72 6.69
C SER A 45 2.87 -16.11 7.32
N PRO A 46 2.00 -16.94 6.75
CA PRO A 46 1.85 -18.33 7.21
C PRO A 46 3.09 -19.14 6.80
N THR A 47 3.84 -19.74 7.74
CA THR A 47 4.84 -20.74 7.33
C THR A 47 4.18 -22.06 6.97
N PHE A 48 4.77 -22.73 5.98
CA PHE A 48 4.66 -24.18 5.88
C PHE A 48 5.13 -24.80 7.21
N GLU A 49 4.35 -25.74 7.74
CA GLU A 49 4.54 -26.44 9.05
C GLU A 49 3.97 -25.75 10.30
N GLY A 50 2.91 -24.94 10.17
CA GLY A 50 2.01 -24.62 11.29
C GLY A 50 2.62 -23.72 12.36
N LYS A 51 3.72 -23.02 12.05
CA LYS A 51 4.23 -21.90 12.84
C LYS A 51 3.88 -20.61 12.11
N GLU A 52 3.43 -19.58 12.81
CA GLU A 52 3.35 -18.26 12.17
C GLU A 52 4.79 -17.75 11.98
N ASN A 53 5.16 -17.26 10.80
CA ASN A 53 6.41 -16.51 10.66
C ASN A 53 6.30 -15.29 11.58
N ALA A 54 7.40 -14.90 12.23
CA ALA A 54 7.44 -13.66 12.99
C ALA A 54 7.40 -12.40 12.09
N GLU A 55 7.54 -12.57 10.78
CA GLU A 55 7.61 -11.48 9.82
C GLU A 55 6.21 -11.05 9.35
N LYS A 56 5.91 -9.77 9.57
CA LYS A 56 4.72 -9.14 9.02
C LYS A 56 4.92 -8.90 7.53
N ILE A 57 3.88 -9.17 6.76
CA ILE A 57 3.77 -8.90 5.33
C ILE A 57 2.70 -7.85 5.07
N ILE A 58 2.83 -7.19 3.93
CA ILE A 58 1.85 -6.23 3.41
C ILE A 58 1.35 -6.75 2.07
N GLU A 59 0.04 -6.80 1.92
CA GLU A 59 -0.62 -7.12 0.65
C GLU A 59 -1.54 -5.96 0.29
N ALA A 60 -1.25 -5.30 -0.84
CA ALA A 60 -2.04 -4.17 -1.32
C ALA A 60 -2.85 -4.59 -2.55
N HIS A 61 -4.15 -4.28 -2.54
CA HIS A 61 -5.03 -4.40 -3.69
C HIS A 61 -5.36 -3.00 -4.22
N LEU A 62 -4.76 -2.67 -5.36
CA LEU A 62 -4.95 -1.39 -6.03
C LEU A 62 -6.30 -1.35 -6.74
N MET A 63 -6.89 -0.17 -6.76
CA MET A 63 -8.18 0.13 -7.37
C MET A 63 -8.01 1.27 -8.39
N PRO A 64 -7.35 1.00 -9.54
CA PRO A 64 -7.11 2.01 -10.55
C PRO A 64 -8.43 2.50 -11.16
N GLU A 65 -8.51 3.79 -11.51
CA GLU A 65 -9.66 4.35 -12.23
C GLU A 65 -9.61 4.03 -13.74
N GLY A 66 -8.45 3.62 -14.25
CA GLY A 66 -8.20 3.26 -15.64
C GLY A 66 -7.43 1.96 -15.78
N GLU A 67 -6.79 1.79 -16.94
CA GLU A 67 -5.91 0.64 -17.18
C GLU A 67 -4.65 0.74 -16.31
N LEU A 68 -4.21 -0.41 -15.81
CA LEU A 68 -2.95 -0.57 -15.09
C LEU A 68 -2.27 -1.81 -15.67
N SER A 69 -1.09 -1.62 -16.26
CA SER A 69 -0.29 -2.74 -16.76
C SER A 69 0.27 -3.56 -15.59
N ASP A 70 0.61 -4.82 -15.83
CA ASP A 70 1.32 -5.63 -14.84
C ASP A 70 2.63 -4.93 -14.43
N PHE A 71 2.90 -4.91 -13.12
CA PHE A 71 4.00 -4.15 -12.51
C PHE A 71 4.95 -5.05 -11.68
N TYR A 72 5.09 -6.31 -12.07
CA TYR A 72 6.02 -7.22 -11.39
C TYR A 72 7.45 -6.71 -11.44
N GLY A 73 8.13 -6.72 -10.28
CA GLY A 73 9.50 -6.23 -10.15
C GLY A 73 9.62 -4.71 -10.04
N GLN A 74 8.52 -3.97 -10.18
CA GLN A 74 8.52 -2.51 -10.07
C GLN A 74 8.44 -2.07 -8.62
N LYS A 75 9.04 -0.91 -8.33
CA LYS A 75 8.94 -0.28 -7.02
C LYS A 75 7.55 0.32 -6.85
N MET A 76 6.99 0.16 -5.66
CA MET A 76 5.71 0.75 -5.28
C MET A 76 5.88 1.54 -4.00
N ARG A 77 5.48 2.81 -4.03
CA ARG A 77 5.28 3.63 -2.84
C ARG A 77 3.87 3.40 -2.31
N LEU A 78 3.73 3.14 -1.02
CA LEU A 78 2.45 2.86 -0.38
C LEU A 78 2.29 3.70 0.89
N LEU A 79 1.28 4.55 0.91
CA LEU A 79 0.91 5.39 2.05
C LEU A 79 -0.37 4.83 2.69
N LEU A 80 -0.29 4.41 3.96
CA LEU A 80 -1.45 3.98 4.74
C LEU A 80 -2.20 5.22 5.27
N GLY A 81 -3.39 5.48 4.73
CA GLY A 81 -4.21 6.64 5.11
C GLY A 81 -5.08 6.39 6.35
N GLY A 82 -5.43 5.14 6.65
CA GLY A 82 -6.22 4.82 7.84
C GLY A 82 -6.55 3.34 8.02
N PHE A 83 -7.02 2.99 9.21
CA PHE A 83 -7.37 1.64 9.62
C PHE A 83 -8.87 1.38 9.45
N LEU A 84 -9.24 0.29 8.76
CA LEU A 84 -10.63 -0.13 8.60
C LEU A 84 -11.07 -1.08 9.71
N ARG A 85 -10.30 -2.16 9.92
CA ARG A 85 -10.68 -3.22 10.86
C ARG A 85 -9.51 -4.14 11.21
N PRO A 86 -9.56 -4.83 12.37
CA PRO A 86 -8.61 -5.89 12.67
C PRO A 86 -8.82 -7.11 11.76
N GLU A 87 -7.81 -7.98 11.73
CA GLU A 87 -7.94 -9.32 11.15
C GLU A 87 -9.02 -10.12 11.90
N ARG A 88 -9.84 -10.87 11.16
CA ARG A 88 -10.89 -11.70 11.73
C ARG A 88 -11.04 -12.99 10.95
N LYS A 89 -11.40 -14.06 11.65
CA LYS A 89 -11.76 -15.32 11.03
C LYS A 89 -13.18 -15.23 10.48
N PHE A 90 -13.39 -15.79 9.31
CA PHE A 90 -14.69 -15.84 8.65
C PHE A 90 -15.29 -17.24 8.80
N PRO A 91 -16.58 -17.37 9.13
CA PRO A 91 -17.21 -18.67 9.29
C PRO A 91 -17.45 -19.37 7.95
N SER A 92 -17.42 -18.64 6.83
CA SER A 92 -17.56 -19.20 5.49
C SER A 92 -16.79 -18.39 4.44
N PHE A 93 -16.55 -19.00 3.27
CA PHE A 93 -15.94 -18.33 2.12
C PHE A 93 -16.81 -17.16 1.56
N PRO A 94 -18.15 -17.30 1.46
CA PRO A 94 -19.02 -16.16 1.14
C PRO A 94 -18.87 -14.97 2.11
N ASP A 95 -18.73 -15.22 3.41
CA ASP A 95 -18.56 -14.14 4.40
C ASP A 95 -17.23 -13.41 4.24
N LEU A 96 -16.17 -14.14 3.86
CA LEU A 96 -14.87 -13.56 3.52
C LEU A 96 -15.00 -12.64 2.30
N ILE A 97 -15.63 -13.11 1.22
CA ILE A 97 -15.85 -12.29 0.02
C ILE A 97 -16.66 -11.04 0.34
N ALA A 98 -17.75 -11.19 1.10
CA ALA A 98 -18.59 -10.07 1.50
C ALA A 98 -17.79 -9.01 2.29
N ALA A 99 -16.90 -9.45 3.17
CA ALA A 99 -16.03 -8.56 3.92
C ALA A 99 -15.01 -7.84 3.05
N ILE A 100 -14.33 -8.55 2.13
CA ILE A 100 -13.37 -7.94 1.20
C ILE A 100 -14.06 -6.87 0.34
N ASN A 101 -15.24 -7.18 -0.20
CA ASN A 101 -16.02 -6.22 -1.00
C ASN A 101 -16.44 -4.99 -0.19
N ASN A 102 -16.80 -5.21 1.08
CA ASN A 102 -17.10 -4.10 1.99
C ASN A 102 -15.85 -3.25 2.27
N ASP A 103 -14.71 -3.89 2.54
CA ASP A 103 -13.44 -3.19 2.80
C ASP A 103 -13.03 -2.34 1.58
N VAL A 104 -13.15 -2.87 0.36
CA VAL A 104 -12.94 -2.15 -0.90
C VAL A 104 -13.88 -0.95 -1.02
N THR A 105 -15.17 -1.12 -0.71
CA THR A 105 -16.17 -0.05 -0.80
C THR A 105 -15.87 1.06 0.21
N CYS A 106 -15.59 0.69 1.47
CA CYS A 106 -15.23 1.64 2.52
C CYS A 106 -13.93 2.38 2.20
N ALA A 107 -12.90 1.69 1.70
CA ALA A 107 -11.64 2.29 1.30
C ALA A 107 -11.84 3.34 0.20
N LYS A 108 -12.62 3.01 -0.85
CA LYS A 108 -12.93 3.96 -1.93
C LYS A 108 -13.59 5.22 -1.40
N GLN A 109 -14.65 5.05 -0.60
CA GLN A 109 -15.40 6.17 -0.02
C GLN A 109 -14.55 7.01 0.94
N ALA A 110 -13.72 6.38 1.75
CA ALA A 110 -12.83 7.10 2.67
C ALA A 110 -11.81 7.97 1.91
N LEU A 111 -11.21 7.42 0.84
CA LEU A 111 -10.24 8.12 -0.01
C LEU A 111 -10.86 9.20 -0.92
N ASP A 112 -12.18 9.33 -0.95
CA ASP A 112 -12.90 10.43 -1.60
C ASP A 112 -13.21 11.60 -0.64
N LEU A 113 -12.95 11.43 0.66
CA LEU A 113 -13.25 12.42 1.69
C LEU A 113 -11.97 13.03 2.26
N GLU A 114 -12.02 14.32 2.59
CA GLU A 114 -10.96 14.95 3.38
C GLU A 114 -10.91 14.40 4.80
N PRO A 115 -9.72 14.25 5.42
CA PRO A 115 -8.41 14.65 4.88
C PRO A 115 -7.75 13.59 3.98
N PHE A 116 -8.34 12.40 3.81
CA PHE A 116 -7.70 11.27 3.15
C PHE A 116 -7.55 11.46 1.63
N ALA A 117 -8.47 12.18 1.00
CA ALA A 117 -8.36 12.57 -0.40
C ALA A 117 -7.17 13.50 -0.65
N GLY A 118 -6.85 14.38 0.30
CA GLY A 118 -5.68 15.26 0.27
C GLY A 118 -4.34 14.53 0.32
N LEU A 119 -4.29 13.32 0.88
CA LEU A 119 -3.06 12.53 0.99
C LEU A 119 -2.40 12.19 -0.36
N LYS A 120 -3.15 12.25 -1.46
CA LYS A 120 -2.60 12.06 -2.81
C LYS A 120 -1.63 13.17 -3.24
N ALA A 121 -1.71 14.33 -2.59
CA ALA A 121 -0.87 15.49 -2.85
C ALA A 121 0.35 15.56 -1.93
N GLU A 122 0.46 14.64 -0.97
CA GLU A 122 1.67 14.50 -0.15
C GLU A 122 2.86 14.21 -1.05
N GLU A 123 4.01 14.81 -0.74
CA GLU A 123 5.23 14.72 -1.55
C GLU A 123 5.62 13.26 -1.85
N PHE A 124 5.50 12.39 -0.86
CA PHE A 124 5.76 10.95 -0.99
C PHE A 124 4.88 10.26 -2.06
N VAL A 125 3.66 10.75 -2.27
CA VAL A 125 2.70 10.19 -3.24
C VAL A 125 2.75 10.95 -4.56
N ALA A 126 2.83 12.28 -4.53
CA ALA A 126 2.89 13.12 -5.71
C ALA A 126 4.22 13.03 -6.48
N GLY A 127 5.31 12.62 -5.80
CA GLY A 127 6.65 12.53 -6.35
C GLY A 127 7.37 13.87 -6.31
N SER A 128 8.39 14.00 -5.47
CA SER A 128 9.50 14.91 -5.71
C SER A 128 10.62 14.11 -6.38
N ASP A 129 11.04 14.61 -7.53
CA ASP A 129 12.18 14.16 -8.30
C ASP A 129 13.46 14.56 -7.54
N ASP A 130 13.96 13.71 -6.65
CA ASP A 130 15.35 13.80 -6.21
C ASP A 130 16.21 13.06 -7.22
N GLY A 131 16.42 13.72 -8.35
CA GLY A 131 17.49 13.38 -9.27
C GLY A 131 18.85 13.56 -8.58
N ASP A 132 19.68 12.52 -8.70
CA ASP A 132 21.12 12.50 -8.42
C ASP A 132 21.52 12.42 -6.93
N ASP A 133 21.59 11.20 -6.40
CA ASP A 133 22.68 10.84 -5.49
C ASP A 133 23.31 9.53 -5.95
N CYS A 134 24.33 9.66 -6.80
CA CYS A 134 25.42 8.69 -6.87
C CYS A 134 26.21 8.71 -5.54
N GLY A 135 25.55 8.26 -4.47
CA GLY A 135 26.07 8.19 -3.12
C GLY A 135 25.64 6.87 -2.47
N ASP A 136 26.61 5.99 -2.30
CA ASP A 136 26.52 4.75 -1.54
C ASP A 136 26.17 5.04 -0.06
N GLN A 137 24.89 5.22 0.29
CA GLN A 137 24.40 5.22 1.68
C GLN A 137 23.01 4.57 1.82
N ASP A 138 23.03 3.37 2.41
CA ASP A 138 21.90 2.59 2.90
C ASP A 138 21.12 3.30 4.05
N GLU A 139 20.36 4.39 3.86
CA GLU A 139 19.41 4.83 4.90
C GLU A 139 18.07 5.35 4.35
N ALA A 140 17.01 4.56 4.58
CA ALA A 140 15.63 4.94 4.27
C ALA A 140 15.15 6.03 5.25
N SER A 141 14.82 7.21 4.70
CA SER A 141 14.26 8.34 5.44
C SER A 141 12.76 8.14 5.72
N TRP A 142 12.38 8.06 7.00
CA TRP A 142 10.98 8.18 7.44
C TRP A 142 10.88 9.28 8.50
N GLY A 143 9.95 10.22 8.31
CA GLY A 143 9.61 11.25 9.30
C GLY A 143 8.28 10.96 9.99
N THR A 144 8.24 11.03 11.32
CA THR A 144 7.00 11.10 12.11
C THR A 144 6.71 12.54 12.47
N GLN A 145 5.50 13.02 12.17
CA GLN A 145 5.00 14.29 12.69
C GLN A 145 3.93 14.01 13.75
N ASP A 146 4.28 14.26 15.00
CA ASP A 146 3.39 14.20 16.16
C ASP A 146 2.36 15.35 16.14
N TRP A 147 1.13 15.07 16.58
CA TRP A 147 0.14 16.07 16.97
C TRP A 147 -0.20 15.96 18.45
#